data_AF-A0A659UP64-F1
#
_entry.id   AF-A0A659UP64-F1
#
_cell.length_a   1.000
_cell.length_b   1.000
_cell.length_c   1.000
_cell.angle_alpha   90.00
_cell.angle_beta   90.00
_cell.angle_gamma   90.00
#
_symmetry.space_group_name_H-M   'P 1'
#
loop_
_entity.id
_entity.type
_entity.pdbx_description
1 polymer ?
#
loop_
_entity_poly.entity_id
_entity_poly.type
_entity_poly.pdbx_seq_one_letter_code
_entity_poly.pdbx_strand_id
1 'polypeptide(L)' 'RGSNATLSVDLEAKEIRGPDGGVVTFDLDDFKRHCMLNGLDDIGLTMEKAGAIASFEKKNAELRPWA' A
#
# COMPACT_ATOMS: atom_id res chain seq x y z
N ARG A 1 7.71 -26.11 18.11
CA ARG A 1 8.34 -24.81 17.73
C ARG A 1 8.75 -24.11 19.01
N GLY A 2 10.03 -23.79 19.21
CA GLY A 2 10.55 -23.16 20.43
C GLY A 2 10.31 -21.65 20.49
N SER A 3 10.66 -21.01 21.60
CA SER A 3 10.41 -19.59 21.90
C SER A 3 11.10 -18.57 20.98
N ASN A 4 12.00 -19.01 20.07
CA ASN A 4 12.76 -18.16 19.14
C ASN A 4 12.62 -18.59 17.67
N ALA A 5 11.45 -19.10 17.28
CA ALA A 5 11.19 -19.48 15.89
C ALA A 5 11.13 -18.24 14.97
N THR A 6 12.01 -18.17 13.97
CA THR A 6 11.95 -17.15 12.91
C THR A 6 10.90 -17.53 11.87
N LEU A 7 10.08 -16.56 11.47
CA LEU A 7 9.18 -16.66 10.33
C LEU A 7 9.54 -15.58 9.31
N SER A 8 9.39 -15.92 8.03
CA SER A 8 9.48 -14.95 6.94
C SER A 8 8.11 -14.80 6.29
N VAL A 9 7.72 -13.56 6.03
CA VAL A 9 6.45 -13.24 5.36
C VAL A 9 6.77 -12.54 4.06
N ASP A 10 6.33 -13.13 2.96
CA ASP A 10 6.50 -12.62 1.61
C ASP A 10 5.15 -12.09 1.11
N LEU A 11 5.05 -10.76 0.96
CA LEU A 11 3.84 -10.09 0.48
C LEU A 11 3.68 -10.14 -1.04
N GLU A 12 4.76 -10.41 -1.80
CA GLU A 12 4.69 -10.56 -3.26
C GLU A 12 4.18 -11.95 -3.63
N ALA A 13 4.74 -12.99 -3.02
CA ALA A 13 4.31 -14.37 -3.19
C ALA A 13 3.02 -14.71 -2.41
N LYS A 14 2.62 -13.86 -1.45
CA LYS A 14 1.53 -14.12 -0.49
C LYS A 14 1.75 -15.42 0.30
N GLU A 15 2.95 -15.57 0.82
CA GLU A 15 3.41 -16.77 1.53
C GLU A 15 4.04 -16.46 2.88
N ILE A 16 3.80 -17.34 3.86
CA ILE A 16 4.47 -17.36 5.15
C ILE A 16 5.36 -18.60 5.21
N ARG A 17 6.65 -18.41 5.46
CA ARG A 17 7.65 -19.46 5.59
C ARG A 17 8.02 -19.65 7.05
N GLY A 18 7.78 -20.85 7.56
CA GLY A 18 8.13 -21.24 8.92
C GLY A 18 9.60 -21.66 9.06
N PRO A 19 10.10 -21.77 10.30
CA PRO A 19 11.48 -22.17 10.58
C PRO A 19 11.81 -23.60 10.12
N ASP A 20 10.78 -24.43 9.95
CA ASP A 20 10.89 -25.84 9.55
C ASP A 20 10.76 -26.02 8.03
N GLY A 21 10.78 -24.94 7.25
CA GLY A 21 10.61 -24.96 5.78
C GLY A 21 9.16 -25.08 5.29
N GLY A 22 8.18 -25.16 6.21
CA GLY A 22 6.76 -25.17 5.85
C GLY A 22 6.31 -23.85 5.24
N VAL A 23 5.48 -23.93 4.20
CA VAL A 23 4.92 -22.77 3.47
C VAL A 23 3.41 -22.73 3.68
N VAL A 24 2.89 -21.55 3.99
CA VAL A 24 1.45 -21.28 4.10
C VAL A 24 1.10 -20.11 3.20
N THR A 25 0.23 -20.32 2.22
CA THR A 25 -0.31 -19.23 1.39
C THR A 25 -1.42 -18.51 2.14
N PHE A 26 -1.49 -17.19 1.98
CA PHE A 26 -2.59 -16.39 2.49
C PHE A 26 -3.18 -15.54 1.38
N ASP A 27 -4.36 -14.96 1.65
CA ASP A 27 -4.94 -13.98 0.75
C ASP A 27 -4.93 -12.60 1.39
N LEU A 28 -4.75 -11.59 0.55
CA LEU A 28 -4.69 -10.19 0.95
C LEU A 28 -5.27 -9.37 -0.20
N ASP A 29 -6.10 -8.41 0.16
CA ASP A 29 -6.64 -7.43 -0.77
C ASP A 29 -5.52 -6.71 -1.53
N ASP A 30 -5.65 -6.60 -2.86
CA ASP A 30 -4.60 -6.09 -3.74
C ASP A 30 -4.23 -4.64 -3.42
N PHE A 31 -5.21 -3.83 -3.00
CA PHE A 31 -4.96 -2.46 -2.60
C PHE A 31 -4.14 -2.40 -1.31
N LYS A 32 -4.49 -3.19 -0.29
CA LYS A 32 -3.69 -3.30 0.94
C LYS A 32 -2.28 -3.83 0.65
N ARG A 33 -2.14 -4.84 -0.21
CA ARG A 33 -0.84 -5.38 -0.64
C ARG A 33 0.01 -4.30 -1.30
N HIS A 34 -0.57 -3.53 -2.22
CA HIS A 34 0.09 -2.42 -2.87
C HIS A 34 0.54 -1.35 -1.87
N CYS A 35 -0.31 -0.98 -0.92
CA CYS A 35 0.05 -0.02 0.12
C CYS A 35 1.22 -0.53 0.98
N MET A 36 1.18 -1.79 1.43
CA MET A 36 2.25 -2.37 2.25
C MET A 36 3.58 -2.47 1.49
N LEU A 37 3.55 -2.82 0.20
CA LEU A 37 4.75 -2.94 -0.61
C LEU A 37 5.39 -1.60 -0.95
N ASN A 38 4.59 -0.57 -1.17
CA ASN A 38 5.07 0.78 -1.53
C ASN A 38 5.22 1.71 -0.31
N GLY A 39 4.88 1.23 0.89
CA GLY A 39 4.90 2.04 2.11
C GLY A 39 3.89 3.18 2.11
N LEU A 40 2.75 3.01 1.44
CA LEU A 40 1.72 4.04 1.34
C LEU A 40 0.84 4.04 2.60
N ASP A 41 0.67 5.23 3.16
CA ASP A 41 -0.34 5.56 4.15
C ASP A 41 -1.41 6.49 3.53
N ASP A 42 -2.39 6.95 4.32
CA ASP A 42 -3.46 7.84 3.82
C ASP A 42 -2.92 9.14 3.19
N ILE A 43 -1.80 9.66 3.71
CA ILE A 43 -1.13 10.83 3.16
C ILE A 43 -0.44 10.47 1.84
N GLY A 44 0.30 9.38 1.79
CA GLY A 44 0.95 8.86 0.59
C GLY A 44 -0.04 8.63 -0.55
N LEU A 45 -1.18 8.00 -0.25
CA LEU A 45 -2.29 7.81 -1.20
C LEU A 45 -2.87 9.14 -1.70
N THR A 46 -2.93 10.15 -0.84
CA THR A 46 -3.34 11.50 -1.23
C THR A 46 -2.31 12.15 -2.15
N MET A 47 -1.01 11.98 -1.85
CA MET A 47 0.09 12.52 -2.63
C MET A 47 0.19 11.89 -4.02
N GLU A 48 -0.16 10.62 -4.18
CA GLU A 48 -0.28 9.99 -5.51
C GLU A 48 -1.28 10.71 -6.43
N LYS A 49 -2.25 11.44 -5.86
CA LYS A 49 -3.25 12.21 -6.59
C LYS A 49 -2.86 13.67 -6.81
N ALA A 50 -1.64 14.10 -6.44
CA ALA A 50 -1.20 15.49 -6.52
C ALA A 50 -1.43 16.12 -7.91
N GLY A 51 -1.18 15.38 -9.00
CA GLY A 51 -1.41 15.88 -10.36
C GLY A 51 -2.89 16.12 -10.68
N ALA A 52 -3.78 15.25 -10.18
CA ALA A 52 -5.23 15.42 -10.34
C ALA A 52 -5.75 16.58 -9.49
N ILE A 53 -5.23 16.72 -8.27
CA ILE A 53 -5.53 17.86 -7.37
C ILE A 53 -5.12 19.16 -8.05
N ALA A 54 -3.88 19.28 -8.54
CA ALA A 54 -3.39 20.47 -9.22
C ALA A 54 -4.21 20.81 -10.48
N SER A 55 -4.59 19.80 -11.26
CA SER A 55 -5.44 19.98 -12.45
C SER A 55 -6.83 20.51 -12.09
N PHE A 56 -7.41 19.95 -11.03
CA PHE A 56 -8.70 20.41 -10.50
C PHE A 56 -8.61 21.85 -9.97
N GLU A 57 -7.59 22.17 -9.19
CA GLU A 57 -7.37 23.50 -8.62
C GLU A 57 -7.21 24.56 -9.70
N LYS A 58 -6.41 24.28 -10.74
CA LYS A 58 -6.26 25.18 -11.90
C LYS A 58 -7.60 25.46 -12.57
N LYS A 59 -8.36 24.40 -12.86
CA LYS A 59 -9.68 24.52 -13.50
C LYS A 59 -10.66 25.29 -12.59
N ASN A 60 -10.62 25.06 -11.29
CA ASN A 60 -11.49 25.73 -10.33
C ASN A 60 -11.17 27.23 -10.24
N ALA A 61 -9.89 27.61 -10.27
CA ALA A 61 -9.47 29.02 -10.29
C ALA A 61 -9.98 29.74 -11.55
N GLU A 62 -9.96 29.09 -12.71
CA GLU A 62 -10.52 29.62 -13.96
C GLU A 62 -12.05 29.78 -13.90
N LEU A 63 -12.76 28.79 -13.33
CA LEU A 63 -14.23 28.79 -13.27
C LEU A 63 -14.80 29.69 -12.17
N ARG A 64 -14.02 29.96 -11.12
CA ARG A 64 -14.46 30.70 -9.92
C ARG A 64 -13.40 31.75 -9.53
N PRO A 65 -13.18 32.78 -10.35
CA PRO A 65 -12.12 33.78 -10.14
C PRO A 65 -12.35 34.70 -8.92
N TRP A 66 -13.52 34.60 -8.27
CA TRP A 66 -13.89 35.38 -7.08
C TRP A 66 -13.78 34.58 -5.77
N ALA A 67 -13.35 33.32 -5.84
CA ALA A 67 -13.10 32.49 -4.66
C ALA A 67 -11.76 32.84 -4.00
#